data_AF-X0U6Z6-F1
#
_entry.id   AF-X0U6Z6-F1
#
_cell.length_a   1.000
_cell.length_b   1.000
_cell.length_c   1.000
_cell.angle_alpha   90.00
_cell.angle_beta   90.00
_cell.angle_gamma   90.00
#
_symmetry.space_group_name_H-M   'P 1'
#
loop_
_entity.id
_entity.type
_entity.pdbx_description
1 polymer ?
#
loop_
_entity_poly.entity_id
_entity_poly.type
_entity_poly.pdbx_seq_one_letter_code
_entity_poly.pdbx_strand_id
1 'polypeptide(L)'
;AEAMGLCLPASATIPATHADRLRSAQESGRMIVQLLKSGITARQIINKKGLENAIRVSTAVGGSTNVALHIPATGYEADCEISMALFEELCRSTPYIAKMNPAAALNVPDFHQAGGVPAVMREILPLLHGDALTVTGKTVAENVADAEIYDSNIIKTMADPWSTGGGLAVLRGNLAPNTAITKPAAIVPEMHTFTGKARCFNSEEKANLAILEGKVQEGEVVVIRYEGPKGGPGMREMYKAMKLLYGRGLALKTALITDGRFSRTNNGC
;
A
#
# COMPACT_ATOMS: atom_id res chain seq x y z
N ALA A 1 -3.90 -3.26 9.21
CA ALA A 1 -4.35 -3.61 10.57
C ALA A 1 -5.55 -4.56 10.51
N GLU A 2 -6.68 -4.17 9.91
CA GLU A 2 -7.85 -5.05 9.74
C GLU A 2 -7.53 -6.38 9.03
N ALA A 3 -6.77 -6.34 7.93
CA ALA A 3 -6.31 -7.55 7.23
C ALA A 3 -5.42 -8.49 8.06
N MET A 4 -4.68 -7.95 9.05
CA MET A 4 -3.91 -8.78 10.00
C MET A 4 -4.80 -9.38 11.09
N GLY A 5 -6.06 -8.93 11.19
CA GLY A 5 -6.95 -9.27 12.30
C GLY A 5 -6.79 -8.38 13.53
N LEU A 6 -6.08 -7.25 13.47
CA LEU A 6 -5.85 -6.35 14.62
C LEU A 6 -6.95 -5.32 14.89
N CYS A 7 -7.95 -5.24 14.02
CA CYS A 7 -9.06 -4.31 14.18
C CYS A 7 -10.37 -5.04 13.94
N LEU A 8 -11.47 -4.48 14.46
CA LEU A 8 -12.81 -5.00 14.17
C LEU A 8 -13.08 -4.93 12.66
N PRO A 9 -13.83 -5.88 12.09
CA PRO A 9 -14.22 -5.84 10.68
C PRO A 9 -14.86 -4.52 10.26
N ALA A 10 -14.60 -4.09 9.02
CA ALA A 10 -14.97 -2.82 8.38
C ALA A 10 -14.36 -1.55 9.00
N SER A 11 -13.80 -1.62 10.20
CA SER A 11 -13.36 -0.44 10.96
C SER A 11 -12.29 0.40 10.26
N ALA A 12 -11.49 -0.18 9.35
CA ALA A 12 -10.45 0.57 8.63
C ALA A 12 -11.00 1.62 7.66
N THR A 13 -12.26 1.49 7.23
CA THR A 13 -12.82 2.30 6.13
C THR A 13 -14.00 3.17 6.55
N ILE A 14 -14.53 3.02 7.78
CA ILE A 14 -15.64 3.85 8.28
C ILE A 14 -15.26 5.35 8.18
N PRO A 15 -16.04 6.18 7.47
CA PRO A 15 -15.76 7.62 7.40
C PRO A 15 -15.73 8.26 8.79
N ALA A 16 -14.83 9.22 9.00
CA ALA A 16 -14.63 9.84 10.32
C ALA A 16 -15.89 10.54 10.86
N THR A 17 -16.76 11.01 9.98
CA THR A 17 -18.01 11.70 10.31
C THR A 17 -19.19 10.76 10.56
N HIS A 18 -19.06 9.46 10.30
CA HIS A 18 -20.14 8.49 10.52
C HIS A 18 -20.27 8.12 12.00
N ALA A 19 -21.50 7.99 12.48
CA ALA A 19 -21.78 7.51 13.83
C ALA A 19 -21.21 6.10 14.10
N ASP A 20 -21.07 5.29 13.05
CA ASP A 20 -20.42 3.97 13.11
C ASP A 20 -18.99 4.03 13.64
N ARG A 21 -18.27 5.15 13.43
CA ARG A 21 -16.88 5.29 13.91
C ARG A 21 -16.84 5.29 15.44
N LEU A 22 -17.77 6.00 16.08
CA LEU A 22 -17.91 6.04 17.54
C LEU A 22 -18.40 4.69 18.10
N ARG A 23 -19.35 4.04 17.41
CA ARG A 23 -19.82 2.70 17.78
C ARG A 23 -18.68 1.67 17.72
N SER A 24 -17.87 1.70 16.65
CA SER A 24 -16.69 0.83 16.49
C SER A 24 -15.64 1.09 17.57
N ALA A 25 -15.43 2.35 17.97
CA ALA A 25 -14.52 2.69 19.07
C ALA A 25 -15.00 2.12 20.42
N GLN A 26 -16.29 2.27 20.73
CA GLN A 26 -16.88 1.69 21.94
C GLN A 26 -16.78 0.16 21.95
N GLU A 27 -17.08 -0.47 20.80
CA GLU A 27 -17.00 -1.92 20.68
C GLU A 27 -15.56 -2.43 20.78
N SER A 28 -14.58 -1.68 20.28
CA SER A 28 -13.15 -2.00 20.47
C SER A 28 -12.77 -2.01 21.95
N GLY A 29 -13.32 -1.09 22.75
CA GLY A 29 -13.15 -1.07 24.20
C GLY A 29 -13.76 -2.26 24.93
N ARG A 30 -14.89 -2.79 24.44
CA ARG A 30 -15.46 -4.05 24.96
C ARG A 30 -14.62 -5.25 24.54
N MET A 31 -14.18 -5.26 23.29
CA MET A 31 -13.43 -6.37 22.72
C MET A 31 -12.09 -6.58 23.42
N ILE A 32 -11.35 -5.51 23.75
CA ILE A 32 -10.07 -5.65 24.44
C ILE A 32 -10.21 -6.32 25.82
N VAL A 33 -11.31 -6.08 26.53
CA VAL A 33 -11.62 -6.78 27.80
C VAL A 33 -11.90 -8.26 27.56
N GLN A 34 -12.58 -8.62 26.47
CA GLN A 34 -12.84 -10.02 26.12
C GLN A 34 -11.57 -10.75 25.69
N LEU A 35 -10.69 -10.10 24.93
CA LEU A 35 -9.38 -10.62 24.55
C LEU A 35 -8.53 -10.94 25.77
N LEU A 36 -8.50 -10.03 26.75
CA LEU A 36 -7.81 -10.25 28.03
C LEU A 36 -8.35 -11.47 28.77
N LYS A 37 -9.68 -11.59 28.89
CA LYS A 37 -10.33 -12.75 29.53
C LYS A 37 -10.05 -14.07 28.81
N SER A 38 -9.92 -14.03 27.49
CA SER A 38 -9.68 -15.20 26.64
C SER A 38 -8.21 -15.53 26.47
N GLY A 39 -7.29 -14.74 27.05
CA GLY A 39 -5.85 -14.95 26.92
C GLY A 39 -5.31 -14.72 25.49
N ILE A 40 -6.05 -13.98 24.66
CA ILE A 40 -5.63 -13.68 23.28
C ILE A 40 -4.69 -12.48 23.30
N THR A 41 -3.48 -12.66 22.77
CA THR A 41 -2.42 -11.64 22.78
C THR A 41 -2.09 -11.14 21.38
N ALA A 42 -1.46 -9.97 21.28
CA ALA A 42 -1.08 -9.38 20.00
C ALA A 42 -0.22 -10.32 19.15
N ARG A 43 0.75 -11.05 19.73
CA ARG A 43 1.62 -11.99 19.00
C ARG A 43 0.91 -13.24 18.47
N GLN A 44 -0.25 -13.59 19.02
CA GLN A 44 -1.08 -14.65 18.45
C GLN A 44 -1.79 -14.21 17.16
N ILE A 45 -1.98 -12.89 16.98
CA ILE A 45 -2.64 -12.28 15.80
C ILE A 45 -1.58 -11.78 14.80
N ILE A 46 -0.58 -11.03 15.27
CA ILE A 46 0.55 -10.51 14.49
C ILE A 46 1.58 -11.63 14.36
N ASN A 47 1.32 -12.54 13.43
CA ASN A 47 2.18 -13.65 13.08
C ASN A 47 2.34 -13.72 11.56
N LYS A 48 3.02 -14.76 11.06
CA LYS A 48 3.30 -14.93 9.63
C LYS A 48 2.02 -14.88 8.79
N LYS A 49 0.97 -15.59 9.21
CA LYS A 49 -0.31 -15.63 8.50
C LYS A 49 -0.96 -14.25 8.42
N GLY A 50 -1.02 -13.54 9.54
CA GLY A 50 -1.59 -12.19 9.62
C GLY A 50 -0.83 -11.18 8.75
N LEU A 51 0.51 -11.23 8.78
CA LEU A 51 1.37 -10.34 7.99
C LEU A 51 1.26 -10.64 6.49
N GLU A 52 1.24 -11.90 6.08
CA GLU A 52 1.02 -12.29 4.68
C GLU A 52 -0.37 -11.85 4.18
N ASN A 53 -1.42 -12.04 4.99
CA ASN A 53 -2.76 -11.53 4.68
C ASN A 53 -2.75 -10.01 4.46
N ALA A 54 -2.03 -9.26 5.30
CA ALA A 54 -1.93 -7.82 5.15
C ALA A 54 -1.19 -7.38 3.89
N ILE A 55 -0.15 -8.11 3.46
CA ILE A 55 0.55 -7.83 2.19
C ILE A 55 -0.40 -8.08 1.02
N ARG A 56 -1.12 -9.22 1.02
CA ARG A 56 -2.09 -9.55 -0.03
C ARG A 56 -3.21 -8.53 -0.11
N VAL A 57 -3.89 -8.24 1.00
CA VAL A 57 -4.97 -7.24 1.01
C VAL A 57 -4.44 -5.86 0.61
N SER A 58 -3.25 -5.47 1.06
CA SER A 58 -2.65 -4.20 0.64
C SER A 58 -2.40 -4.17 -0.87
N THR A 59 -1.91 -5.25 -1.46
CA THR A 59 -1.71 -5.36 -2.91
C THR A 59 -3.04 -5.30 -3.66
N ALA A 60 -4.06 -6.01 -3.16
CA ALA A 60 -5.39 -6.10 -3.76
C ALA A 60 -6.12 -4.76 -3.81
N VAL A 61 -5.84 -3.85 -2.87
CA VAL A 61 -6.37 -2.48 -2.85
C VAL A 61 -5.39 -1.44 -3.42
N GLY A 62 -4.27 -1.87 -4.00
CA GLY A 62 -3.27 -0.98 -4.60
C GLY A 62 -2.63 -0.06 -3.56
N GLY A 63 -2.26 -0.63 -2.41
CA GLY A 63 -1.75 -0.04 -1.18
C GLY A 63 -0.58 0.92 -1.30
N SER A 64 -0.19 1.54 -0.18
CA SER A 64 0.94 2.47 -0.18
C SER A 64 2.24 1.69 -0.29
N THR A 65 3.23 2.22 -1.01
CA THR A 65 4.58 1.65 -1.03
C THR A 65 5.19 1.62 0.38
N ASN A 66 4.74 2.49 1.30
CA ASN A 66 5.14 2.48 2.71
C ASN A 66 4.78 1.15 3.42
N VAL A 67 3.90 0.32 2.88
CA VAL A 67 3.61 -1.02 3.42
C VAL A 67 4.86 -1.91 3.38
N ALA A 68 5.73 -1.73 2.39
CA ALA A 68 7.03 -2.41 2.32
C ALA A 68 8.03 -1.96 3.40
N LEU A 69 7.71 -0.91 4.16
CA LEU A 69 8.47 -0.48 5.34
C LEU A 69 7.77 -0.93 6.63
N HIS A 70 6.47 -0.68 6.74
CA HIS A 70 5.72 -0.95 7.96
C HIS A 70 5.52 -2.44 8.23
N ILE A 71 5.31 -3.27 7.21
CA ILE A 71 5.10 -4.71 7.42
C ILE A 71 6.38 -5.39 7.91
N PRO A 72 7.56 -5.23 7.28
CA PRO A 72 8.80 -5.80 7.81
C PRO A 72 9.14 -5.28 9.21
N ALA A 73 8.93 -3.99 9.50
CA ALA A 73 9.14 -3.43 10.84
C ALA A 73 8.19 -4.04 11.89
N THR A 74 6.92 -4.23 11.53
CA THR A 74 5.93 -4.90 12.40
C THR A 74 6.31 -6.36 12.62
N GLY A 75 6.76 -7.05 11.56
CA GLY A 75 7.24 -8.42 11.63
C GLY A 75 8.46 -8.56 12.54
N TYR A 76 9.43 -7.66 12.43
CA TYR A 76 10.59 -7.61 13.31
C TYR A 76 10.19 -7.48 14.79
N GLU A 77 9.31 -6.54 15.13
CA GLU A 77 8.82 -6.38 16.52
C GLU A 77 8.05 -7.62 17.02
N ALA A 78 7.32 -8.28 16.13
CA ALA A 78 6.53 -9.47 16.44
C ALA A 78 7.34 -10.78 16.43
N ASP A 79 8.66 -10.73 16.26
CA ASP A 79 9.55 -11.90 16.07
C ASP A 79 9.10 -12.80 14.91
N CYS A 80 8.60 -12.18 13.85
CA CYS A 80 8.11 -12.81 12.64
C CYS A 80 8.66 -12.11 11.40
N GLU A 81 9.88 -12.48 10.99
CA GLU A 81 10.55 -11.84 9.87
C GLU A 81 9.80 -12.02 8.54
N ILE A 82 9.64 -10.91 7.81
CA ILE A 82 9.10 -10.88 6.44
C ILE A 82 10.22 -10.41 5.51
N SER A 83 10.70 -11.33 4.68
CA SER A 83 11.72 -11.00 3.68
C SER A 83 11.09 -10.23 2.50
N MET A 84 11.90 -9.39 1.85
CA MET A 84 11.46 -8.72 0.63
C MET A 84 11.18 -9.68 -0.54
N ALA A 85 11.78 -10.88 -0.53
CA ALA A 85 11.47 -11.92 -1.51
C ALA A 85 10.05 -12.48 -1.33
N LEU A 86 9.66 -12.76 -0.08
CA LEU A 86 8.29 -13.15 0.24
C LEU A 86 7.30 -12.02 -0.09
N PHE A 87 7.65 -10.77 0.24
CA PHE A 87 6.83 -9.60 -0.11
C PHE A 87 6.60 -9.52 -1.63
N GLU A 88 7.65 -9.69 -2.43
CA GLU A 88 7.56 -9.72 -3.90
C GLU A 88 6.66 -10.86 -4.40
N GLU A 89 6.84 -12.08 -3.90
CA GLU A 89 6.04 -13.25 -4.27
C GLU A 89 4.53 -13.03 -4.03
N LEU A 90 4.19 -12.51 -2.85
CA LEU A 90 2.81 -12.21 -2.48
C LEU A 90 2.23 -11.08 -3.33
N CYS A 91 3.00 -10.03 -3.61
CA CYS A 91 2.56 -8.95 -4.50
C CYS A 91 2.33 -9.43 -5.94
N ARG A 92 3.20 -10.32 -6.47
CA ARG A 92 3.07 -10.87 -7.83
C ARG A 92 1.90 -11.82 -7.98
N SER A 93 1.58 -12.58 -6.94
CA SER A 93 0.50 -13.57 -6.94
C SER A 93 -0.86 -13.01 -6.47
N THR A 94 -0.96 -11.71 -6.19
CA THR A 94 -2.22 -11.08 -5.75
C THR A 94 -2.76 -10.12 -6.79
N PRO A 95 -3.98 -10.33 -7.31
CA PRO A 95 -4.57 -9.43 -8.28
C PRO A 95 -5.00 -8.11 -7.64
N TYR A 96 -4.99 -7.05 -8.43
CA TYR A 96 -5.47 -5.73 -8.03
C TYR A 96 -6.97 -5.62 -8.29
N ILE A 97 -7.79 -5.68 -7.24
CA ILE A 97 -9.25 -5.77 -7.39
C ILE A 97 -10.00 -4.54 -6.89
N ALA A 98 -9.43 -3.71 -6.01
CA ALA A 98 -10.12 -2.51 -5.51
C ALA A 98 -9.38 -1.23 -5.91
N LYS A 99 -10.05 -0.36 -6.68
CA LYS A 99 -9.43 0.84 -7.25
C LYS A 99 -10.07 2.12 -6.70
N MET A 100 -9.21 3.00 -6.20
CA MET A 100 -9.57 4.27 -5.56
C MET A 100 -8.46 5.31 -5.76
N ASN A 101 -8.70 6.54 -5.35
CA ASN A 101 -7.74 7.64 -5.34
C ASN A 101 -6.41 7.21 -4.70
N PRO A 102 -5.25 7.49 -5.32
CA PRO A 102 -5.02 8.34 -6.50
C PRO A 102 -5.26 7.66 -7.86
N ALA A 103 -5.47 6.34 -7.89
CA ALA A 103 -5.53 5.58 -9.14
C ALA A 103 -6.89 5.72 -9.87
N ALA A 104 -7.92 6.21 -9.18
CA ALA A 104 -9.24 6.55 -9.72
C ALA A 104 -9.83 7.76 -8.99
N ALA A 105 -10.95 8.29 -9.49
CA ALA A 105 -11.63 9.45 -8.88
C ALA A 105 -12.32 9.14 -7.54
N LEU A 106 -12.72 7.87 -7.33
CA LEU A 106 -13.47 7.40 -6.16
C LEU A 106 -12.58 7.36 -4.91
N ASN A 107 -13.14 7.68 -3.74
CA ASN A 107 -12.41 7.86 -2.49
C ASN A 107 -12.72 6.73 -1.47
N VAL A 108 -12.09 6.81 -0.29
CA VAL A 108 -12.28 5.82 0.78
C VAL A 108 -13.74 5.68 1.26
N PRO A 109 -14.56 6.75 1.36
CA PRO A 109 -15.98 6.59 1.68
C PRO A 109 -16.77 5.78 0.65
N ASP A 110 -16.48 5.97 -0.64
CA ASP A 110 -17.10 5.19 -1.72
C ASP A 110 -16.68 3.73 -1.60
N PHE A 111 -15.39 3.47 -1.34
CA PHE A 111 -14.88 2.12 -1.06
C PHE A 111 -15.53 1.47 0.16
N HIS A 112 -15.79 2.21 1.24
CA HIS A 112 -16.50 1.71 2.40
C HIS A 112 -17.93 1.27 2.04
N GLN A 113 -18.65 2.08 1.27
CA GLN A 113 -20.00 1.77 0.81
C GLN A 113 -20.04 0.58 -0.16
N ALA A 114 -19.00 0.38 -0.95
CA ALA A 114 -18.86 -0.76 -1.85
C ALA A 114 -18.65 -2.12 -1.12
N GLY A 115 -18.52 -2.11 0.22
CA GLY A 115 -18.26 -3.28 1.05
C GLY A 115 -16.88 -3.27 1.74
N GLY A 116 -16.02 -2.32 1.36
CA GLY A 116 -14.76 -2.03 2.03
C GLY A 116 -13.76 -3.18 2.10
N VAL A 117 -12.95 -3.18 3.16
CA VAL A 117 -11.93 -4.21 3.40
C VAL A 117 -12.54 -5.62 3.54
N PRO A 118 -13.66 -5.84 4.24
CA PRO A 118 -14.26 -7.18 4.34
C PRO A 118 -14.64 -7.77 2.98
N ALA A 119 -15.23 -6.99 2.08
CA ALA A 119 -15.59 -7.46 0.74
C ALA A 119 -14.36 -7.88 -0.08
N VAL A 120 -13.30 -7.07 -0.04
CA VAL A 120 -12.01 -7.42 -0.66
C VAL A 120 -11.44 -8.71 -0.07
N MET A 121 -11.43 -8.82 1.26
CA MET A 121 -10.90 -10.00 1.95
C MET A 121 -11.70 -11.27 1.65
N ARG A 122 -13.03 -11.19 1.53
CA ARG A 122 -13.87 -12.32 1.12
C ARG A 122 -13.54 -12.75 -0.31
N GLU A 123 -13.43 -11.80 -1.24
CA GLU A 123 -13.16 -12.09 -2.65
C GLU A 123 -11.80 -12.77 -2.85
N ILE A 124 -10.76 -12.30 -2.14
CA ILE A 124 -9.41 -12.89 -2.23
C ILE A 124 -9.14 -13.96 -1.17
N LEU A 125 -10.17 -14.42 -0.43
CA LEU A 125 -10.02 -15.42 0.64
C LEU A 125 -9.26 -16.69 0.21
N PRO A 126 -9.40 -17.22 -1.03
CA PRO A 126 -8.59 -18.35 -1.49
C PRO A 126 -7.07 -18.11 -1.48
N LEU A 127 -6.63 -16.85 -1.45
CA LEU A 127 -5.22 -16.46 -1.34
C LEU A 127 -4.82 -16.13 0.10
N LEU A 128 -5.78 -15.96 1.00
CA LEU A 128 -5.54 -15.59 2.40
C LEU A 128 -5.45 -16.83 3.29
N HIS A 129 -4.74 -16.67 4.40
CA HIS A 129 -4.82 -17.57 5.54
C HIS A 129 -6.16 -17.34 6.26
N GLY A 130 -7.20 -18.03 5.77
CA GLY A 130 -8.57 -17.91 6.30
C GLY A 130 -8.70 -18.34 7.76
N ASP A 131 -7.83 -19.23 8.24
CA ASP A 131 -7.81 -19.73 9.61
C ASP A 131 -7.05 -18.82 10.60
N ALA A 132 -6.49 -17.70 10.14
CA ALA A 132 -5.77 -16.76 11.00
C ALA A 132 -6.72 -16.14 12.04
N LEU A 133 -6.29 -16.14 13.31
CA LEU A 133 -7.03 -15.55 14.44
C LEU A 133 -7.10 -14.01 14.31
N THR A 134 -8.23 -13.42 14.74
CA THR A 134 -8.40 -11.96 14.81
C THR A 134 -8.80 -11.48 16.20
N VAL A 135 -8.87 -10.16 16.39
CA VAL A 135 -9.35 -9.52 17.62
C VAL A 135 -10.79 -9.87 17.99
N THR A 136 -11.59 -10.45 17.09
CA THR A 136 -12.95 -10.89 17.45
C THR A 136 -12.97 -12.25 18.15
N GLY A 137 -11.81 -12.93 18.26
CA GLY A 137 -11.71 -14.32 18.70
C GLY A 137 -12.10 -15.34 17.64
N LYS A 138 -12.53 -14.87 16.46
CA LYS A 138 -12.85 -15.71 15.29
C LYS A 138 -11.71 -15.69 14.27
N THR A 139 -11.77 -16.61 13.32
CA THR A 139 -10.88 -16.67 12.17
C THR A 139 -11.18 -15.56 11.15
N VAL A 140 -10.24 -15.28 10.25
CA VAL A 140 -10.45 -14.35 9.12
C VAL A 140 -11.65 -14.79 8.28
N ALA A 141 -11.74 -16.06 7.92
CA ALA A 141 -12.82 -16.61 7.08
C ALA A 141 -14.21 -16.40 7.72
N GLU A 142 -14.35 -16.67 9.02
CA GLU A 142 -15.62 -16.46 9.74
C GLU A 142 -16.01 -14.98 9.79
N ASN A 143 -15.04 -14.06 9.90
CA ASN A 143 -15.34 -12.63 9.98
C ASN A 143 -15.79 -12.02 8.66
N VAL A 144 -15.46 -12.65 7.52
CA VAL A 144 -15.77 -12.11 6.17
C VAL A 144 -16.82 -12.92 5.41
N ALA A 145 -17.35 -13.99 6.02
CA ALA A 145 -18.26 -14.93 5.37
C ALA A 145 -19.48 -14.25 4.71
N ASP A 146 -20.03 -13.23 5.36
CA ASP A 146 -21.23 -12.51 4.91
C ASP A 146 -20.92 -11.19 4.17
N ALA A 147 -19.65 -10.83 3.96
CA ALA A 147 -19.29 -9.55 3.35
C ALA A 147 -19.60 -9.52 1.85
N GLU A 148 -20.29 -8.52 1.31
CA GLU A 148 -20.64 -8.50 -0.12
C GLU A 148 -19.97 -7.35 -0.86
N ILE A 149 -19.79 -7.53 -2.17
CA ILE A 149 -19.40 -6.45 -3.08
C ILE A 149 -20.68 -5.72 -3.51
N TYR A 150 -20.83 -4.46 -3.10
CA TYR A 150 -22.00 -3.64 -3.44
C TYR A 150 -21.78 -2.76 -4.67
N ASP A 151 -20.53 -2.50 -5.06
CA ASP A 151 -20.21 -1.74 -6.28
C ASP A 151 -18.99 -2.34 -7.01
N SER A 152 -19.27 -2.98 -8.15
CA SER A 152 -18.27 -3.61 -9.02
C SER A 152 -17.42 -2.62 -9.83
N ASN A 153 -17.77 -1.33 -9.82
CA ASN A 153 -16.93 -0.26 -10.37
C ASN A 153 -15.82 0.16 -9.41
N ILE A 154 -15.87 -0.28 -8.16
CA ILE A 154 -14.84 -0.03 -7.14
C ILE A 154 -14.10 -1.32 -6.85
N ILE A 155 -14.84 -2.38 -6.48
CA ILE A 155 -14.30 -3.68 -6.08
C ILE A 155 -14.68 -4.71 -7.14
N LYS A 156 -13.69 -5.15 -7.92
CA LYS A 156 -13.80 -6.20 -8.91
C LYS A 156 -13.71 -7.60 -8.28
N THR A 157 -14.10 -8.61 -9.04
CA THR A 157 -13.85 -10.01 -8.67
C THR A 157 -12.41 -10.39 -8.99
N MET A 158 -11.95 -11.50 -8.41
CA MET A 158 -10.64 -12.09 -8.69
C MET A 158 -10.54 -12.61 -10.13
N ALA A 159 -11.69 -12.95 -10.75
CA ALA A 159 -11.78 -13.42 -12.12
C ALA A 159 -11.75 -12.28 -13.17
N ASP A 160 -12.22 -11.08 -12.82
CA ASP A 160 -12.19 -9.87 -13.66
C ASP A 160 -11.49 -8.70 -12.92
N PRO A 161 -10.22 -8.83 -12.52
CA PRO A 161 -9.54 -7.81 -11.73
C PRO A 161 -9.18 -6.58 -12.57
N TRP A 162 -8.89 -5.44 -11.93
CA TRP A 162 -8.33 -4.27 -12.63
C TRP A 162 -6.97 -4.57 -13.27
N SER A 163 -6.21 -5.47 -12.64
CA SER A 163 -4.97 -6.04 -13.18
C SER A 163 -4.69 -7.36 -12.48
N THR A 164 -4.16 -8.34 -13.22
CA THR A 164 -3.79 -9.67 -12.70
C THR A 164 -2.59 -9.65 -11.75
N GLY A 165 -1.87 -8.53 -11.68
CA GLY A 165 -0.82 -8.26 -10.70
C GLY A 165 -0.43 -6.78 -10.67
N GLY A 166 0.59 -6.42 -9.89
CA GLY A 166 1.19 -5.08 -9.96
C GLY A 166 0.53 -4.00 -9.12
N GLY A 167 -0.18 -4.36 -8.04
CA GLY A 167 -0.56 -3.40 -7.00
C GLY A 167 0.67 -2.69 -6.41
N LEU A 168 1.72 -3.46 -6.12
CA LEU A 168 3.04 -3.03 -5.68
C LEU A 168 4.09 -3.90 -6.38
N ALA A 169 5.28 -3.38 -6.63
CA ALA A 169 6.37 -4.13 -7.23
C ALA A 169 7.69 -3.86 -6.51
N VAL A 170 8.50 -4.92 -6.39
CA VAL A 170 9.86 -4.87 -5.90
C VAL A 170 10.79 -4.88 -7.12
N LEU A 171 11.66 -3.87 -7.22
CA LEU A 171 12.65 -3.74 -8.28
C LEU A 171 14.04 -4.14 -7.76
N ARG A 172 14.85 -4.75 -8.62
CA ARG A 172 16.22 -5.15 -8.34
C ARG A 172 17.11 -4.83 -9.53
N GLY A 173 18.39 -4.56 -9.26
CA GLY A 173 19.38 -4.31 -10.30
C GLY A 173 20.64 -3.72 -9.71
N ASN A 174 21.61 -3.37 -10.56
CA ASN A 174 22.86 -2.77 -10.14
C ASN A 174 22.69 -1.44 -9.37
N LEU A 175 21.64 -0.67 -9.67
CA LEU A 175 21.33 0.59 -8.97
C LEU A 175 20.62 0.37 -7.62
N ALA A 176 19.89 -0.73 -7.47
CA ALA A 176 19.18 -1.12 -6.25
C ALA A 176 19.54 -2.59 -5.92
N PRO A 177 20.78 -2.85 -5.45
CA PRO A 177 21.29 -4.22 -5.28
C PRO A 177 20.53 -5.01 -4.22
N ASN A 178 19.98 -4.32 -3.22
CA ASN A 178 19.03 -4.91 -2.29
C ASN A 178 17.64 -4.95 -2.95
N THR A 179 16.90 -3.84 -2.85
CA THR A 179 15.57 -3.69 -3.46
C THR A 179 15.22 -2.21 -3.60
N ALA A 180 14.35 -1.88 -4.55
CA ALA A 180 13.56 -0.66 -4.57
C ALA A 180 12.07 -1.01 -4.67
N ILE A 181 11.18 -0.07 -4.33
CA ILE A 181 9.73 -0.29 -4.35
C ILE A 181 9.09 0.70 -5.30
N THR A 182 8.21 0.21 -6.16
CA THR A 182 7.36 1.02 -7.02
C THR A 182 5.91 0.55 -6.95
N LYS A 183 4.99 1.34 -7.52
CA LYS A 183 3.55 1.08 -7.52
C LYS A 183 3.02 1.10 -8.95
N PRO A 184 3.10 -0.02 -9.70
CA PRO A 184 2.64 -0.07 -11.09
C PRO A 184 1.16 0.30 -11.24
N ALA A 185 0.31 0.01 -10.25
CA ALA A 185 -1.10 0.39 -10.22
C ALA A 185 -1.37 1.91 -10.25
N ALA A 186 -0.36 2.75 -10.00
CA ALA A 186 -0.43 4.21 -10.11
C ALA A 186 0.39 4.76 -11.29
N ILE A 187 0.98 3.90 -12.12
CA ILE A 187 1.83 4.28 -13.25
C ILE A 187 1.13 3.83 -14.53
N VAL A 188 1.03 4.72 -15.52
CA VAL A 188 0.46 4.35 -16.83
C VAL A 188 1.30 3.23 -17.48
N PRO A 189 0.69 2.25 -18.16
CA PRO A 189 1.41 1.06 -18.66
C PRO A 189 2.64 1.38 -19.53
N GLU A 190 2.57 2.45 -20.32
CA GLU A 190 3.66 2.89 -21.21
C GLU A 190 4.92 3.30 -20.42
N MET A 191 4.76 3.70 -19.16
CA MET A 191 5.83 4.13 -18.26
C MET A 191 6.37 3.00 -17.38
N HIS A 192 5.86 1.77 -17.50
CA HIS A 192 6.42 0.61 -16.77
C HIS A 192 7.84 0.27 -17.21
N THR A 193 8.22 0.69 -18.42
CA THR A 193 9.59 0.65 -18.92
C THR A 193 10.00 2.05 -19.32
N PHE A 194 11.08 2.56 -18.72
CA PHE A 194 11.63 3.87 -19.04
C PHE A 194 13.15 3.80 -19.12
N THR A 195 13.73 4.42 -20.15
CA THR A 195 15.18 4.58 -20.30
C THR A 195 15.45 6.04 -20.61
N GLY A 196 16.39 6.62 -19.87
CA GLY A 196 16.68 8.04 -19.99
C GLY A 196 18.03 8.42 -19.40
N LYS A 197 18.48 9.64 -19.72
CA LYS A 197 19.73 10.18 -19.17
C LYS A 197 19.52 10.53 -17.69
N ALA A 198 20.40 10.02 -16.83
CA ALA A 198 20.32 10.33 -15.40
C ALA A 198 20.68 11.80 -15.13
N ARG A 199 19.82 12.49 -14.37
CA ARG A 199 20.06 13.80 -13.81
C ARG A 199 20.00 13.72 -12.29
N CYS A 200 21.17 13.79 -11.66
CA CYS A 200 21.32 13.50 -10.23
C CYS A 200 21.33 14.76 -9.37
N PHE A 201 20.65 14.68 -8.23
CA PHE A 201 20.56 15.72 -7.21
C PHE A 201 20.84 15.14 -5.82
N ASN A 202 21.49 15.92 -4.97
CA ASN A 202 21.85 15.51 -3.60
C ASN A 202 20.85 15.99 -2.53
N SER A 203 19.74 16.61 -2.93
CA SER A 203 18.63 16.96 -2.04
C SER A 203 17.36 17.23 -2.84
N GLU A 204 16.20 17.09 -2.19
CA GLU A 204 14.89 17.45 -2.73
C GLU A 204 14.85 18.90 -3.20
N GLU A 205 15.41 19.83 -2.43
CA GLU A 205 15.37 21.27 -2.70
C GLU A 205 16.07 21.60 -4.02
N LYS A 206 17.24 21.00 -4.27
CA LYS A 206 17.99 21.20 -5.51
C LYS A 206 17.27 20.60 -6.71
N ALA A 207 16.65 19.43 -6.54
CA ALA A 207 15.83 18.81 -7.59
C ALA A 207 14.61 19.69 -7.92
N ASN A 208 13.89 20.15 -6.90
CA ASN A 208 12.72 21.01 -7.04
C ASN A 208 13.07 22.31 -7.77
N LEU A 209 14.16 22.99 -7.38
CA LEU A 209 14.62 24.20 -8.03
C LEU A 209 14.96 23.95 -9.51
N ALA A 210 15.67 22.87 -9.81
CA ALA A 210 16.03 22.54 -11.19
C ALA A 210 14.81 22.22 -12.07
N ILE A 211 13.79 21.53 -11.53
CA ILE A 211 12.52 21.31 -12.25
C ILE A 211 11.80 22.64 -12.46
N LEU A 212 11.73 23.48 -11.43
CA LEU A 212 11.11 24.81 -11.48
C LEU A 212 11.80 25.75 -12.46
N GLU A 213 13.11 25.66 -12.63
CA GLU A 213 13.87 26.49 -13.58
C GLU A 213 13.88 25.90 -15.00
N GLY A 214 13.19 24.79 -15.25
CA GLY A 214 13.16 24.14 -16.56
C GLY A 214 14.50 23.50 -16.96
N LYS A 215 15.34 23.15 -15.98
CA LYS A 215 16.63 22.47 -16.22
C LYS A 215 16.47 20.96 -16.45
N VAL A 216 15.37 20.37 -15.98
CA VAL A 216 14.97 18.99 -16.29
C VAL A 216 14.28 18.94 -17.65
N GLN A 217 14.69 18.01 -18.50
CA GLN A 217 14.17 17.84 -19.86
C GLN A 217 13.39 16.52 -20.00
N GLU A 218 12.59 16.43 -21.07
CA GLU A 218 11.96 15.18 -21.50
C GLU A 218 13.00 14.09 -21.78
N GLY A 219 12.69 12.84 -21.42
CA GLY A 219 13.58 11.69 -21.57
C GLY A 219 14.63 11.55 -20.47
N GLU A 220 14.58 12.37 -19.40
CA GLU A 220 15.51 12.27 -18.28
C GLU A 220 14.98 11.42 -17.12
N VAL A 221 15.90 10.77 -16.41
CA VAL A 221 15.65 10.09 -15.13
C VAL A 221 16.17 11.00 -14.01
N VAL A 222 15.26 11.58 -13.23
CA VAL A 222 15.58 12.44 -12.09
C VAL A 222 15.93 11.57 -10.89
N VAL A 223 17.19 11.61 -10.46
CA VAL A 223 17.70 10.83 -9.31
C VAL A 223 17.92 11.76 -8.13
N ILE A 224 17.17 11.59 -7.04
CA ILE A 224 17.30 12.38 -5.80
C ILE A 224 17.89 11.47 -4.72
N ARG A 225 19.15 11.69 -4.34
CA ARG A 225 19.88 10.87 -3.37
C ARG A 225 20.17 11.62 -2.07
N TYR A 226 20.58 10.87 -1.04
CA TYR A 226 20.80 11.32 0.33
C TYR A 226 19.51 11.72 1.05
N GLU A 227 18.39 11.12 0.66
CA GLU A 227 17.07 11.33 1.30
C GLU A 227 16.62 10.10 2.09
N GLY A 228 17.45 9.05 2.15
CA GLY A 228 17.19 7.83 2.90
C GLY A 228 17.26 7.99 4.43
N PRO A 229 17.08 6.90 5.21
CA PRO A 229 16.99 6.94 6.68
C PRO A 229 18.12 7.67 7.39
N LYS A 230 19.36 7.51 6.89
CA LYS A 230 20.55 8.16 7.46
C LYS A 230 20.98 9.43 6.72
N GLY A 231 20.83 9.45 5.39
CA GLY A 231 21.25 10.59 4.57
C GLY A 231 20.39 11.83 4.80
N GLY A 232 19.07 11.63 4.90
CA GLY A 232 18.07 12.69 4.98
C GLY A 232 18.18 13.55 6.24
N PRO A 233 18.10 13.00 7.47
CA PRO A 233 17.70 11.67 7.98
C PRO A 233 16.17 11.44 8.03
N GLY A 234 15.75 10.26 8.52
CA GLY A 234 14.34 9.95 8.78
C GLY A 234 13.54 9.50 7.55
N MET A 235 14.19 9.42 6.38
CA MET A 235 13.58 8.96 5.13
C MET A 235 12.29 9.75 4.80
N ARG A 236 12.41 11.07 4.61
CA ARG A 236 11.24 11.95 4.41
C ARG A 236 10.41 11.57 3.19
N GLU A 237 9.13 11.92 3.23
CA GLU A 237 8.22 11.74 2.11
C GLU A 237 8.19 13.02 1.26
N MET A 238 8.69 12.91 0.04
CA MET A 238 8.79 14.01 -0.92
C MET A 238 7.59 13.99 -1.87
N TYR A 239 6.94 15.13 -2.08
CA TYR A 239 5.82 15.22 -3.03
C TYR A 239 6.03 16.29 -4.11
N LYS A 240 6.84 17.31 -3.80
CA LYS A 240 6.96 18.51 -4.64
C LYS A 240 7.52 18.18 -6.01
N ALA A 241 8.59 17.37 -6.09
CA ALA A 241 9.23 17.01 -7.35
C ALA A 241 8.23 16.45 -8.37
N MET A 242 7.34 15.54 -7.94
CA MET A 242 6.30 14.97 -8.80
C MET A 242 5.29 16.02 -9.27
N LYS A 243 4.82 16.91 -8.38
CA LYS A 243 3.87 17.98 -8.76
C LYS A 243 4.49 19.01 -9.69
N LEU A 244 5.76 19.33 -9.49
CA LEU A 244 6.51 20.24 -10.36
C LEU A 244 6.69 19.64 -11.75
N LEU A 245 7.03 18.35 -11.85
CA LEU A 245 7.12 17.65 -13.13
C LEU A 245 5.76 17.58 -13.83
N TYR A 246 4.67 17.33 -13.09
CA TYR A 246 3.32 17.40 -13.63
C TYR A 246 2.99 18.80 -14.18
N GLY A 247 3.21 19.85 -13.40
CA GLY A 247 2.95 21.24 -13.82
C GLY A 247 3.81 21.69 -15.02
N ARG A 248 4.97 21.06 -15.22
CA ARG A 248 5.84 21.27 -16.39
C ARG A 248 5.48 20.39 -17.60
N GLY A 249 4.45 19.55 -17.51
CA GLY A 249 4.07 18.62 -18.58
C GLY A 249 5.04 17.46 -18.77
N LEU A 250 5.89 17.17 -17.76
CA LEU A 250 6.93 16.15 -17.81
C LEU A 250 6.55 14.84 -17.11
N ALA A 251 5.39 14.76 -16.44
CA ALA A 251 5.01 13.59 -15.62
C ALA A 251 5.02 12.24 -16.35
N LEU A 252 4.72 12.22 -17.65
CA LEU A 252 4.73 11.01 -18.50
C LEU A 252 5.96 10.92 -19.41
N LYS A 253 6.96 11.77 -19.17
CA LYS A 253 8.12 11.99 -20.03
C LYS A 253 9.44 11.91 -19.27
N THR A 254 9.37 11.77 -17.95
CA THR A 254 10.51 11.59 -17.05
C THR A 254 10.19 10.50 -16.04
N ALA A 255 11.23 9.94 -15.42
CA ALA A 255 11.11 9.01 -14.30
C ALA A 255 11.80 9.59 -13.06
N LEU A 256 11.34 9.22 -11.86
CA LEU A 256 11.98 9.59 -10.60
C LEU A 256 12.54 8.38 -9.86
N ILE A 257 13.74 8.55 -9.29
CA ILE A 257 14.38 7.56 -8.43
C ILE A 257 14.87 8.27 -7.17
N THR A 258 14.70 7.61 -6.01
CA THR A 258 15.25 8.11 -4.75
C THR A 258 15.58 6.99 -3.76
N ASP A 259 16.50 7.27 -2.84
CA ASP A 259 16.72 6.48 -1.62
C ASP A 259 15.80 6.90 -0.45
N GLY A 260 15.04 7.99 -0.62
CA GLY A 260 13.96 8.43 0.27
C GLY A 260 12.59 7.83 -0.07
N ARG A 261 11.51 8.61 0.11
CA ARG A 261 10.14 8.20 -0.25
C ARG A 261 9.44 9.26 -1.08
N PHE A 262 8.56 8.83 -1.98
CA PHE A 262 7.69 9.71 -2.74
C PHE A 262 6.23 9.57 -2.29
N SER A 263 5.54 10.71 -2.13
CA SER A 263 4.13 10.74 -1.78
C SER A 263 3.20 10.40 -2.94
N ARG A 264 2.12 9.72 -2.60
CA ARG A 264 1.24 8.91 -3.45
C ARG A 264 0.34 9.70 -4.42
N THR A 265 0.80 10.78 -5.05
CA THR A 265 -0.11 11.76 -5.68
C THR A 265 0.11 12.02 -7.18
N ASN A 266 0.91 11.21 -7.88
CA ASN A 266 1.13 11.43 -9.31
C ASN A 266 1.12 10.13 -10.12
N ASN A 267 0.70 10.25 -11.39
CA ASN A 267 0.52 9.13 -12.33
C ASN A 267 1.77 8.86 -13.20
N GLY A 268 2.92 9.43 -12.80
CA GLY A 268 4.21 9.31 -13.49
C GLY A 268 5.11 8.21 -12.92
N CYS A 269 6.20 7.91 -13.62
CA CYS A 269 7.17 6.86 -13.24
C CYS A 269 8.05 7.25 -12.04
#